data_AF-A0AAU9R1K1-F1
#
_entry.id   AF-A0AAU9R1K1-F1
#
_cell.length_a   1.000
_cell.length_b   1.000
_cell.length_c   1.000
_cell.angle_alpha   90.00
_cell.angle_beta   90.00
_cell.angle_gamma   90.00
#
_symmetry.space_group_name_H-M   'P 1'
#
loop_
_entity.id
_entity.type
_entity.pdbx_description
1 polymer ?
#
loop_
_entity_poly.entity_id
_entity_poly.type
_entity_poly.pdbx_seq_one_letter_code
_entity_poly.pdbx_strand_id
1 'polypeptide(L)' 'MPEPNFAKAGTYKTWIRLLYLGNSMETSQEVTVSVYDHTWKAKKTVKKHKKLIRRARSPSA' A
#
# COMPACT_ATOMS: atom_id res chain seq x y z
N MET A 1 20.38 7.80 -9.34
CA MET A 1 19.55 6.80 -8.62
C MET A 1 18.17 6.83 -9.24
N PRO A 2 17.57 5.70 -9.65
CA PRO A 2 16.19 5.71 -10.11
C PRO A 2 15.29 6.10 -8.93
N GLU A 3 14.46 7.11 -9.13
CA GLU A 3 13.49 7.56 -8.13
C GLU A 3 12.43 6.46 -7.95
N PRO A 4 12.01 6.13 -6.71
CA PRO A 4 10.99 5.11 -6.50
C PRO A 4 9.67 5.55 -7.12
N ASN A 5 9.34 4.96 -8.27
CA ASN A 5 8.09 5.25 -8.97
C ASN A 5 7.00 4.26 -8.53
N PHE A 6 6.04 4.75 -7.76
CA PHE A 6 4.85 4.02 -7.32
C PHE A 6 3.75 3.95 -8.40
N ALA A 7 4.13 3.90 -9.69
CA ALA A 7 3.20 3.89 -10.82
C ALA A 7 2.30 2.63 -10.90
N LYS A 8 2.72 1.52 -10.28
CA LYS A 8 1.94 0.28 -10.24
C LYS A 8 1.47 0.00 -8.81
N ALA A 9 0.24 -0.51 -8.69
CA ALA A 9 -0.23 -1.02 -7.41
C ALA A 9 0.57 -2.26 -7.02
N GLY A 10 0.94 -2.36 -5.75
CA GLY A 10 1.82 -3.40 -5.24
C GLY A 10 2.41 -3.06 -3.88
N THR A 11 3.14 -4.01 -3.31
CA THR A 11 3.89 -3.81 -2.06
C THR A 11 5.37 -3.68 -2.39
N TYR A 12 5.98 -2.61 -1.90
CA TYR A 12 7.36 -2.25 -2.16
C TYR A 12 8.14 -2.20 -0.85
N LYS A 13 9.36 -2.72 -0.88
CA LYS A 13 10.37 -2.48 0.15
C LYS A 13 11.26 -1.36 -0.33
N THR A 14 11.44 -0.33 0.49
CA THR A 14 12.17 0.88 0.14
C THR A 14 13.12 1.25 1.27
N TRP A 15 14.26 1.84 0.94
CA TRP A 15 15.18 2.44 1.90
C TRP A 15 15.77 3.70 1.28
N ILE A 16 16.24 4.61 2.14
CA ILE A 16 16.94 5.82 1.74
C ILE A 16 18.43 5.58 1.92
N ARG A 17 19.23 6.01 0.94
CA ARG A 17 20.70 5.93 1.01
C ARG A 17 21.26 7.34 0.93
N LEU A 18 21.93 7.77 2.00
CA LEU A 18 22.63 9.04 2.08
C LEU A 18 24.09 8.83 1.68
N LEU A 19 24.57 9.68 0.78
CA LEU A 19 25.95 9.74 0.37
C LEU A 19 26.55 11.04 0.90
N TYR A 20 27.55 10.92 1.76
CA TYR A 20 28.29 12.06 2.28
C TYR A 20 29.51 12.36 1.41
N LEU A 21 29.99 13.60 1.44
CA LEU A 21 31.28 13.97 0.85
C LEU A 21 32.40 13.14 1.50
N GLY A 22 33.28 12.55 0.69
CA GLY A 22 34.28 11.58 1.16
C GLY A 22 33.87 10.12 1.02
N ASN A 23 32.84 9.83 0.21
CA ASN A 23 32.37 8.49 -0.16
C ASN A 23 31.83 7.65 1.01
N SER A 24 31.62 8.25 2.17
CA SER A 24 30.92 7.61 3.28
C SER A 24 29.43 7.48 2.97
N MET A 25 28.83 6.36 3.38
CA MET A 25 27.45 6.02 3.07
C MET A 25 26.70 5.57 4.31
N GLU A 26 25.47 6.06 4.43
CA GLU A 26 24.52 5.65 5.45
C GLU A 26 23.22 5.21 4.80
N THR A 27 22.60 4.17 5.34
CA THR A 27 21.36 3.60 4.81
C THR A 27 20.31 3.61 5.91
N SER A 28 19.12 4.11 5.61
CA SER A 28 18.00 4.08 6.54
C SER A 28 17.54 2.65 6.80
N GLN A 29 16.71 2.49 7.81
CA GLN A 29 15.94 1.25 7.99
C GLN A 29 15.05 0.99 6.76
N GLU A 30 14.80 -0.29 6.47
CA GLU A 30 13.87 -0.72 5.43
C GLU A 30 12.43 -0.36 5.82
N VAL A 31 11.71 0.26 4.90
CA VAL A 31 10.30 0.64 5.04
C VAL A 31 9.46 -0.10 4.00
N THR A 32 8.32 -0.62 4.43
CA THR A 32 7.35 -1.27 3.53
C THR A 32 6.25 -0.30 3.14
N VAL A 33 6.06 -0.08 1.83
CA VAL A 33 5.03 0.81 1.26
C VAL A 33 4.03 -0.03 0.47
N SER A 34 2.74 0.11 0.78
CA SER A 34 1.66 -0.55 0.06
C SER A 34 0.90 0.45 -0.81
N VAL A 35 0.99 0.29 -2.13
CA VAL A 35 0.35 1.13 -3.13
C VAL A 35 -0.90 0.43 -3.64
N TYR A 36 -2.03 1.11 -3.53
CA TYR A 36 -3.31 0.58 -3.97
C TYR A 36 -3.78 1.30 -5.23
N ASP A 37 -4.44 0.57 -6.12
CA ASP A 37 -5.13 1.13 -7.27
C ASP A 37 -6.17 2.18 -6.82
N HIS A 38 -6.38 3.24 -7.61
CA HIS A 38 -7.36 4.29 -7.30
C HIS A 38 -8.78 3.76 -7.05
N THR A 39 -9.15 2.65 -7.68
CA THR A 39 -10.44 1.96 -7.52
C THR A 39 -10.54 1.11 -6.25
N TRP A 40 -9.45 0.92 -5.50
CA TRP A 40 -9.41 0.09 -4.30
C TRP A 40 -10.45 0.51 -3.25
N LYS A 41 -10.56 1.83 -3.01
CA LYS A 41 -11.52 2.38 -2.05
C LYS A 41 -12.95 2.04 -2.46
N ALA A 42 -13.30 2.24 -3.74
CA ALA A 42 -14.61 1.90 -4.28
C ALA A 42 -14.92 0.40 -4.18
N LYS A 43 -13.96 -0.46 -4.55
CA LYS A 43 -14.06 -1.93 -4.41
C LYS A 43 -14.29 -2.36 -2.96
N LYS A 44 -13.62 -1.72 -1.98
CA LYS A 44 -13.83 -1.99 -0.55
C LYS A 44 -15.25 -1.62 -0.11
N THR A 45 -15.75 -0.46 -0.54
CA THR A 45 -17.11 0.00 -0.21
C THR A 45 -18.18 -0.95 -0.75
N VAL A 46 -18.05 -1.39 -2.02
CA VAL A 46 -18.96 -2.37 -2.64
C VAL A 46 -18.95 -3.70 -1.89
N LYS A 47 -17.77 -4.23 -1.54
CA LYS A 47 -17.65 -5.46 -0.74
C LYS A 47 -18.33 -5.32 0.63
N LYS A 48 -18.13 -4.19 1.33
CA LYS A 48 -18.75 -3.92 2.63
C LYS A 48 -20.28 -3.87 2.52
N HIS A 49 -20.80 -3.14 1.52
CA HIS A 49 -22.23 -3.02 1.29
C HIS A 49 -22.89 -4.37 0.96
N LYS A 50 -22.27 -5.16 0.07
CA LYS A 50 -22.74 -6.52 -0.24
C LYS A 50 -22.77 -7.43 0.99
N LYS A 51 -21.76 -7.33 1.87
CA LYS A 51 -21.71 -8.09 3.13
C LYS A 51 -22.85 -7.68 4.08
N LEU A 52 -23.15 -6.38 4.16
CA LEU A 52 -24.24 -5.86 4.99
C LEU A 52 -25.61 -6.34 4.48
N ILE A 53 -25.86 -6.28 3.18
CA ILE A 53 -27.08 -6.82 2.57
C ILE A 53 -27.23 -8.32 2.84
N ARG A 54 -26.15 -9.11 2.67
CA ARG A 54 -26.20 -10.55 2.97
C ARG A 54 -26.56 -10.86 4.41
N ARG A 55 -26.04 -10.07 5.36
CA ARG A 55 -26.38 -10.21 6.79
C ARG A 55 -27.83 -9.82 7.08
N ALA A 56 -28.32 -8.75 6.45
CA ALA A 56 -29.71 -8.34 6.61
C ALA A 56 -30.72 -9.35 6.02
N ARG A 57 -30.33 -10.08 4.97
CA ARG A 57 -31.17 -11.10 4.30
C ARG A 57 -31.11 -12.49 4.94
N SER A 58 -30.21 -12.71 5.88
CA SER A 58 -30.13 -13.94 6.69
C SER A 58 -30.07 -13.51 8.15
N PRO A 59 -31.20 -13.04 8.73
CA PRO A 59 -31.27 -12.89 10.17
C PRO A 59 -31.00 -14.27 10.75
N SER A 60 -30.09 -14.37 11.72
CA SER A 60 -30.02 -15.57 12.55
C SER A 60 -31.44 -15.88 13.02
N ALA A 61 -31.89 -17.12 12.79
CA ALA A 61 -33.03 -17.66 13.51
C ALA A 61 -32.74 -17.64 15.02
#